data_AF-A0A225E6N6-F1
#
_entry.id   AF-A0A225E6N6-F1
#
_cell.length_a   1.000
_cell.length_b   1.000
_cell.length_c   1.000
_cell.angle_alpha   90.00
_cell.angle_beta   90.00
_cell.angle_gamma   90.00
#
_symmetry.space_group_name_H-M   'P 1'
#
loop_
_entity.id
_entity.type
_entity.pdbx_description
1 polymer ?
#
loop_
_entity_poly.entity_id
_entity_poly.type
_entity_poly.pdbx_seq_one_letter_code
_entity_poly.pdbx_strand_id
1 'polypeptide(L)'
;MHLACKPTYVPKIIQGRKQIEAMPREWVVQNIDRAADETLDLNDYWDYRRLLELLIIINARDSFNRSIAVGLAHTDYDIHEAAEDFSGTLDGAGGV
;
A
#
# COMPACT_ATOMS: atom_id res chain seq x y z
N MET A 1 15.25 21.08 -3.74
CA MET A 1 14.93 19.66 -4.03
C MET A 1 14.44 18.94 -2.76
N HIS A 2 13.47 19.51 -2.02
CA HIS A 2 13.05 19.01 -0.69
C HIS A 2 11.62 18.43 -0.70
N LEU A 3 10.86 18.63 -1.78
CA LEU A 3 9.49 18.13 -1.96
C LEU A 3 9.44 16.70 -2.54
N ALA A 4 10.55 16.20 -3.08
CA ALA A 4 10.63 14.85 -3.64
C ALA A 4 10.74 13.76 -2.56
N CYS A 5 11.19 14.12 -1.36
CA CYS A 5 11.39 13.20 -0.23
C CYS A 5 10.29 13.30 0.83
N LYS A 6 9.22 14.07 0.57
CA LYS A 6 8.04 14.06 1.43
C LYS A 6 7.02 13.10 0.81
N PRO A 7 6.77 11.93 1.41
CA PRO A 7 5.81 10.94 0.89
C PRO A 7 4.37 11.47 0.82
N THR A 8 4.12 12.71 1.27
CA THR A 8 2.83 13.39 1.27
C THR A 8 2.56 14.28 0.04
N TYR A 9 3.54 14.51 -0.86
CA TYR A 9 3.30 15.34 -2.04
C TYR A 9 2.52 14.58 -3.13
N VAL A 10 1.19 14.71 -3.08
CA VAL A 10 0.21 13.98 -3.91
C VAL A 10 0.57 13.87 -5.40
N PRO A 11 1.02 14.91 -6.11
CA PRO A 11 1.36 14.79 -7.53
C PRO A 11 2.50 13.80 -7.81
N LYS A 12 3.51 13.73 -6.94
CA LYS A 12 4.62 12.76 -7.07
C LYS A 12 4.13 11.34 -6.81
N ILE A 13 3.24 11.14 -5.84
CA ILE A 13 2.63 9.85 -5.54
C ILE A 13 1.83 9.35 -6.76
N ILE A 14 0.97 10.21 -7.32
CA ILE A 14 0.17 9.88 -8.50
C ILE A 14 1.09 9.56 -9.70
N GLN A 15 2.16 10.33 -9.89
CA GLN A 15 3.12 10.06 -10.95
C GLN A 15 3.81 8.71 -10.76
N GLY A 16 4.26 8.38 -9.55
CA GLY A 16 4.87 7.09 -9.22
C GLY A 16 3.94 5.92 -9.50
N ARG A 17 2.67 6.02 -9.08
CA ARG A 17 1.64 4.99 -9.35
C ARG A 17 1.49 4.72 -10.83
N LYS A 18 1.37 5.78 -11.66
CA LYS A 18 1.27 5.64 -13.12
C LYS A 18 2.48 4.94 -13.74
N GLN A 19 3.68 5.17 -13.19
CA GLN A 19 4.88 4.47 -13.67
C GLN A 19 4.81 2.98 -13.30
N ILE A 20 4.42 2.64 -12.08
CA ILE A 20 4.27 1.26 -11.62
C ILE A 20 3.20 0.53 -12.44
N GLU A 21 2.05 1.15 -12.70
CA GLU A 21 0.97 0.58 -13.53
C GLU A 21 1.41 0.35 -14.98
N ALA A 22 2.38 1.11 -15.50
CA ALA A 22 2.92 0.93 -16.83
C ALA A 22 3.96 -0.20 -16.93
N MET A 23 4.43 -0.75 -15.81
CA MET A 23 5.38 -1.86 -15.78
C MET A 23 4.68 -3.21 -15.98
N PRO A 24 5.40 -4.27 -16.39
CA PRO A 24 4.83 -5.61 -16.48
C PRO A 24 4.27 -6.06 -15.12
N ARG A 25 2.96 -6.31 -15.06
CA ARG A 25 2.26 -6.61 -13.79
C ARG A 25 2.92 -7.75 -13.02
N GLU A 26 3.29 -8.84 -13.68
CA GLU A 26 3.93 -9.99 -13.03
C GLU A 26 5.22 -9.59 -12.35
N TRP A 27 6.04 -8.76 -13.00
CA TRP A 27 7.27 -8.26 -12.42
C TRP A 27 6.98 -7.39 -11.19
N VAL A 28 5.99 -6.50 -11.25
CA VAL A 28 5.62 -5.64 -10.12
C VAL A 28 5.18 -6.49 -8.92
N VAL A 29 4.25 -7.42 -9.12
CA VAL A 29 3.72 -8.26 -8.03
C VAL A 29 4.80 -9.14 -7.41
N GLN A 30 5.76 -9.64 -8.20
CA GLN A 30 6.88 -10.43 -7.69
C GLN A 30 7.90 -9.61 -6.87
N ASN A 31 7.95 -8.29 -7.07
CA ASN A 31 8.96 -7.44 -6.44
C ASN A 31 8.40 -6.50 -5.37
N ILE A 32 7.09 -6.28 -5.33
CA ILE A 32 6.47 -5.28 -4.45
C ILE A 32 6.66 -5.58 -2.97
N ASP A 33 6.57 -6.85 -2.56
CA ASP A 33 6.75 -7.23 -1.16
C ASP A 33 8.16 -6.93 -0.68
N ARG A 34 9.16 -7.33 -1.46
CA ARG A 34 10.56 -7.06 -1.13
C ARG A 34 10.82 -5.56 -1.05
N ALA A 35 10.29 -4.78 -2.00
CA ALA A 35 10.46 -3.33 -1.99
C ALA A 35 9.77 -2.70 -0.76
N ALA A 36 8.58 -3.20 -0.38
CA ALA A 36 7.89 -2.76 0.83
C ALA A 36 8.69 -3.12 2.08
N ASP A 37 9.17 -4.35 2.22
CA ASP A 37 9.98 -4.78 3.37
C ASP A 37 11.25 -3.93 3.55
N GLU A 38 11.86 -3.47 2.46
CA GLU A 38 13.08 -2.66 2.48
C GLU A 38 12.83 -1.18 2.78
N THR A 39 11.62 -0.66 2.53
CA THR A 39 11.36 0.80 2.51
C THR A 39 10.21 1.27 3.38
N LEU A 40 9.32 0.38 3.80
CA LEU A 40 8.14 0.71 4.58
C LEU A 40 8.51 1.03 6.02
N ASP A 41 8.20 2.25 6.46
CA ASP A 41 8.24 2.61 7.88
C ASP A 41 6.85 2.38 8.50
N LEU A 42 6.71 1.30 9.29
CA LEU A 42 5.48 1.00 10.02
C LEU A 42 5.22 1.92 11.22
N ASN A 43 6.07 2.92 11.46
CA ASN A 43 5.76 4.03 12.38
C ASN A 43 5.17 5.23 11.63
N ASP A 44 5.16 5.22 10.30
CA ASP A 44 4.50 6.24 9.49
C ASP A 44 3.17 5.69 8.95
N TYR A 45 2.09 6.15 9.57
CA TYR A 45 0.71 5.88 9.16
C TYR A 45 0.47 6.05 7.65
N TRP A 46 1.02 7.12 7.07
CA TRP A 46 0.79 7.42 5.66
C TRP A 46 1.51 6.43 4.76
N ASP A 47 2.74 6.03 5.07
CA ASP A 47 3.47 5.08 4.25
C ASP A 47 2.75 3.72 4.20
N TYR A 48 2.25 3.25 5.33
CA TYR A 48 1.42 2.05 5.39
C TYR A 48 0.14 2.17 4.56
N ARG A 49 -0.64 3.26 4.73
CA ARG A 49 -1.87 3.47 3.96
C ARG A 49 -1.59 3.56 2.46
N ARG A 50 -0.49 4.18 2.05
CA ARG A 50 -0.09 4.32 0.65
C ARG A 50 0.32 3.01 0.01
N LEU A 51 0.94 2.12 0.78
CA LEU A 51 1.19 0.74 0.34
C LEU A 51 -0.13 0.01 0.07
N LEU A 52 -1.08 0.04 1.00
CA LEU A 52 -2.39 -0.62 0.81
C LEU A 52 -3.13 -0.09 -0.42
N GLU A 53 -3.17 1.24 -0.62
CA GLU A 53 -3.72 1.86 -1.82
C GLU A 53 -3.03 1.35 -3.10
N LEU A 54 -1.69 1.29 -3.10
CA LEU A 54 -0.93 0.81 -4.25
C LEU A 54 -1.24 -0.66 -4.56
N LEU A 55 -1.29 -1.52 -3.54
CA LEU A 55 -1.59 -2.96 -3.69
C LEU A 55 -2.98 -3.20 -4.30
N ILE A 56 -3.96 -2.36 -3.97
CA ILE A 56 -5.28 -2.36 -4.63
C ILE A 56 -5.15 -1.98 -6.10
N ILE A 57 -4.45 -0.88 -6.39
CA ILE A 57 -4.28 -0.36 -7.77
C ILE A 57 -3.66 -1.42 -8.69
N ILE A 58 -2.62 -2.12 -8.22
CA ILE A 58 -1.94 -3.15 -9.04
C ILE A 58 -2.60 -4.53 -8.96
N ASN A 59 -3.72 -4.66 -8.23
CA ASN A 59 -4.45 -5.89 -7.97
C ASN A 59 -3.55 -7.00 -7.39
N ALA A 60 -2.70 -6.67 -6.42
CA ALA A 60 -1.80 -7.60 -5.72
C ALA A 60 -2.47 -8.19 -4.48
N ARG A 61 -3.51 -9.00 -4.68
CA ARG A 61 -4.39 -9.48 -3.61
C ARG A 61 -3.66 -10.23 -2.48
N ASP A 62 -2.70 -11.08 -2.80
CA ASP A 62 -1.97 -11.86 -1.78
C ASP A 62 -1.06 -10.98 -0.92
N SER A 63 -0.40 -10.00 -1.53
CA SER A 63 0.39 -8.98 -0.83
C SER A 63 -0.50 -8.07 0.03
N PHE A 64 -1.67 -7.70 -0.50
CA PHE A 64 -2.65 -6.91 0.24
C PHE A 64 -3.14 -7.66 1.49
N ASN A 65 -3.57 -8.92 1.34
CA ASN A 65 -4.05 -9.73 2.47
C ASN A 65 -2.98 -9.91 3.56
N ARG A 66 -1.72 -10.12 3.15
CA ARG A 66 -0.58 -10.17 4.10
C ARG A 66 -0.39 -8.84 4.81
N SER A 67 -0.44 -7.73 4.09
CA SER A 67 -0.30 -6.39 4.67
C SER A 67 -1.41 -6.08 5.67
N ILE A 68 -2.66 -6.45 5.35
CA ILE A 68 -3.80 -6.34 6.28
C ILE A 68 -3.57 -7.17 7.54
N ALA A 69 -3.12 -8.43 7.40
CA ALA A 69 -2.83 -9.27 8.55
C ALA A 69 -1.73 -8.69 9.45
N VAL A 70 -0.71 -8.07 8.86
CA VAL A 70 0.34 -7.34 9.59
C VAL A 70 -0.25 -6.15 10.34
N GLY A 71 -1.05 -5.32 9.67
CA GLY A 71 -1.62 -4.12 10.29
C GLY A 71 -2.62 -4.41 11.40
N LEU A 72 -3.49 -5.41 11.24
CA LEU A 72 -4.46 -5.83 12.27
C LEU A 72 -3.79 -6.44 13.53
N ALA A 73 -2.54 -6.88 13.42
CA ALA A 73 -1.74 -7.38 14.53
C ALA A 73 -0.79 -6.31 15.10
N HIS A 74 -0.79 -5.09 14.54
CA HIS A 74 0.14 -4.04 14.91
C HIS A 74 -0.30 -3.35 16.21
N THR A 75 0.65 -2.94 17.05
CA THR A 75 0.35 -2.30 18.35
C THR A 75 0.08 -0.81 18.23
N ASP A 76 0.53 -0.19 17.13
CA ASP A 76 0.22 1.20 16.82
C ASP A 76 -1.24 1.33 16.39
N TYR A 77 -1.98 2.20 17.09
CA TYR A 77 -3.41 2.41 16.86
C TYR A 77 -3.71 2.88 15.44
N ASP A 78 -2.90 3.80 14.89
CA ASP A 78 -3.17 4.39 13.58
C ASP A 78 -2.96 3.35 12.47
N ILE A 79 -1.94 2.49 12.60
CA ILE A 79 -1.70 1.38 11.67
C ILE A 79 -2.81 0.33 11.76
N HIS A 80 -3.23 -0.02 12.98
CA HIS A 80 -4.32 -0.96 13.21
C HIS A 80 -5.63 -0.43 12.60
N GLU A 81 -5.99 0.82 12.87
CA GLU A 81 -7.19 1.48 12.31
C GLU A 81 -7.13 1.50 10.78
N ALA A 82 -6.00 1.84 10.18
CA ALA A 82 -5.84 1.79 8.73
C ALA A 82 -6.04 0.37 8.16
N ALA A 83 -5.62 -0.68 8.87
CA ALA A 83 -5.86 -2.04 8.44
C ALA A 83 -7.36 -2.41 8.52
N GLU A 84 -8.05 -1.99 9.59
CA GLU A 84 -9.49 -2.18 9.74
C GLU A 84 -10.28 -1.48 8.61
N ASP A 85 -9.98 -0.21 8.36
CA ASP A 85 -10.55 0.59 7.25
C ASP A 85 -10.51 -0.16 5.90
N PHE A 86 -9.34 -0.69 5.57
CA PHE A 86 -9.10 -1.34 4.28
C PHE A 86 -9.62 -2.77 4.25
N SER A 87 -9.68 -3.47 5.38
CA SER A 87 -10.25 -4.82 5.45
C SER A 87 -11.73 -4.83 5.01
N GLY A 88 -12.50 -3.81 5.39
CA GLY A 88 -13.91 -3.65 4.96
C GLY A 88 -14.08 -3.31 3.47
N THR A 89 -13.01 -2.91 2.78
CA THR A 89 -13.06 -2.58 1.34
C THR A 89 -13.15 -3.83 0.46
N LEU A 90 -12.64 -4.99 0.91
CA LEU A 90 -12.75 -6.25 0.16
C LEU A 90 -14.15 -6.88 0.24
N ASP A 91 -14.85 -6.70 1.36
CA ASP A 91 -16.20 -7.26 1.56
C ASP A 91 -17.27 -6.51 0.74
N GLY A 92 -17.01 -5.26 0.36
CA GLY A 92 -17.87 -4.47 -0.53
C GLY A 92 -17.63 -4.69 -2.03
N ALA A 93 -16.50 -5.27 -2.43
CA ALA A 93 -16.11 -5.49 -3.82
C ALA A 93 -16.46 -6.89 -4.36
N GLY A 94 -17.44 -7.56 -3.74
CA GLY A 94 -17.97 -8.87 -4.12
C GLY A 94 -19.41 -8.87 -4.63
N GLY A 95 -20.00 -7.70 -4.93
CA GLY A 95 -21.40 -7.57 -5.34
C GLY A 95 -21.58 -6.85 -6.67
N VAL A 96 -21.54 -7.63 -7.76
CA VAL A 96 -22.06 -7.38 -9.12
C VAL A 96 -21.58 -6.12 -9.86
#